data_AF-A0A2L2Z8S9-F1
#
_entry.id   AF-A0A2L2Z8S9-F1
#
_cell.length_a   1.000
_cell.length_b   1.000
_cell.length_c   1.000
_cell.angle_alpha   90.00
_cell.angle_beta   90.00
_cell.angle_gamma   90.00
#
_symmetry.space_group_name_H-M   'P 1'
#
loop_
_entity.id
_entity.type
_entity.pdbx_description
1 polymer ?
#
loop_
_entity_poly.entity_id
_entity_poly.type
_entity_poly.pdbx_seq_one_letter_code
_entity_poly.pdbx_strand_id
1 'polypeptide(L)'
;RKRLSKDPRSEPRVGERVPYVIVYGFPGMPIIRLVSEPIELVKDNNLRLIATYYITRVIIPPLERVFSLIKADVKAWYTSIAHKITFSL
;
A
#
# COMPACT_ATOMS: atom_id res chain seq x y z
N ARG A 1 -16.40 8.21 4.38
CA ARG A 1 -16.76 9.54 3.82
C ARG A 1 -15.74 10.62 4.23
N LYS A 2 -14.43 10.41 4.01
CA LYS A 2 -13.40 11.37 4.46
C LYS A 2 -13.47 12.71 3.69
N ARG A 3 -13.64 12.67 2.35
CA ARG A 3 -13.82 13.87 1.51
C ARG A 3 -14.99 14.75 1.94
N LEU A 4 -16.16 14.16 2.08
CA LEU A 4 -17.39 14.85 2.53
C LEU A 4 -17.25 15.49 3.92
N SER A 5 -16.42 14.91 4.79
CA SER A 5 -16.16 15.48 6.12
C SER A 5 -15.26 16.71 6.07
N LYS A 6 -14.41 16.83 5.05
CA LYS A 6 -13.52 17.99 4.85
C LYS A 6 -14.22 19.08 4.06
N ASP A 7 -14.95 18.70 3.04
CA ASP A 7 -15.73 19.59 2.19
C ASP A 7 -17.01 18.86 1.71
N PRO A 8 -18.20 19.34 2.08
CA PRO A 8 -19.47 18.78 1.61
C PRO A 8 -19.63 18.80 0.09
N ARG A 9 -18.93 19.68 -0.63
CA ARG A 9 -18.99 19.79 -2.10
C ARG A 9 -18.08 18.80 -2.80
N SER A 10 -17.18 18.15 -2.08
CA SER A 10 -16.20 17.18 -2.60
C SER A 10 -16.77 15.76 -2.72
N GLU A 11 -18.06 15.64 -3.03
CA GLU A 11 -18.70 14.36 -3.30
C GLU A 11 -18.19 13.78 -4.64
N PRO A 12 -17.65 12.55 -4.65
CA PRO A 12 -17.22 11.92 -5.90
C PRO A 12 -18.43 11.59 -6.78
N ARG A 13 -18.34 11.93 -8.07
CA ARG A 13 -19.42 11.70 -9.03
C ARG A 13 -19.45 10.25 -9.51
N VAL A 14 -20.59 9.83 -10.07
CA VAL A 14 -20.73 8.49 -10.67
C VAL A 14 -19.71 8.34 -11.81
N GLY A 15 -18.92 7.26 -11.75
CA GLY A 15 -17.85 6.99 -12.73
C GLY A 15 -16.52 7.68 -12.44
N GLU A 16 -16.44 8.54 -11.43
CA GLU A 16 -15.20 9.21 -11.04
C GLU A 16 -14.21 8.22 -10.40
N ARG A 17 -12.94 8.28 -10.83
CA ARG A 17 -11.86 7.53 -10.20
C ARG A 17 -11.36 8.29 -8.98
N VAL A 18 -11.59 7.72 -7.79
CA VAL A 18 -11.12 8.27 -6.53
C VAL A 18 -9.72 7.71 -6.21
N PRO A 19 -8.65 8.52 -6.23
CA PRO A 19 -7.31 8.05 -5.89
C PRO A 19 -7.16 7.84 -4.39
N TYR A 20 -6.42 6.80 -4.01
CA TYR A 20 -6.17 6.45 -2.61
C TYR A 20 -4.82 5.76 -2.43
N VAL A 21 -4.28 5.84 -1.22
CA VAL A 21 -3.06 5.15 -0.79
C VAL A 21 -3.26 4.50 0.58
N ILE A 22 -2.44 3.51 0.90
CA ILE A 22 -2.50 2.76 2.16
C ILE A 22 -1.30 3.16 3.02
N VAL A 23 -1.62 3.76 4.16
CA VAL A 23 -0.64 4.33 5.10
C VAL A 23 -0.60 3.54 6.40
N TYR A 24 0.47 3.69 7.17
CA TYR A 24 0.62 3.07 8.48
C TYR A 24 -0.49 3.54 9.43
N GLY A 25 -0.92 2.62 10.29
CA GLY A 25 -1.84 2.88 11.38
C GLY A 25 -1.67 1.82 12.47
N PHE A 26 -2.64 1.72 13.36
CA PHE A 26 -2.57 0.76 14.47
C PHE A 26 -2.50 -0.69 13.95
N PRO A 27 -1.60 -1.55 14.50
CA PRO A 27 -1.50 -2.95 14.09
C PRO A 27 -2.82 -3.69 14.31
N GLY A 28 -3.20 -4.55 13.36
CA GLY A 28 -4.45 -5.30 13.41
C GLY A 28 -5.69 -4.54 12.91
N MET A 29 -5.57 -3.27 12.51
CA MET A 29 -6.67 -2.59 11.83
C MET A 29 -6.94 -3.18 10.42
N PRO A 30 -8.21 -3.23 9.99
CA PRO A 30 -8.53 -3.62 8.64
C PRO A 30 -8.00 -2.59 7.64
N ILE A 31 -7.50 -3.08 6.48
CA ILE A 31 -6.87 -2.25 5.44
C ILE A 31 -7.74 -1.06 5.02
N ILE A 32 -9.07 -1.23 4.97
CA ILE A 32 -10.00 -0.17 4.58
C ILE A 32 -9.91 1.07 5.49
N ARG A 33 -9.52 0.92 6.77
CA ARG A 33 -9.32 2.04 7.70
C ARG A 33 -7.98 2.74 7.53
N LEU A 34 -7.02 2.07 6.89
CA LEU A 34 -5.68 2.57 6.59
C LEU A 34 -5.64 3.35 5.26
N VAL A 35 -6.79 3.52 4.60
CA VAL A 35 -6.92 4.26 3.35
C VAL A 35 -6.87 5.76 3.62
N SER A 36 -5.98 6.45 2.90
CA SER A 36 -5.73 7.89 2.96
C SER A 36 -5.64 8.46 1.54
N GLU A 37 -5.78 9.77 1.40
CA GLU A 37 -5.62 10.44 0.11
C GLU A 37 -4.14 10.67 -0.21
N PRO A 38 -3.73 10.55 -1.48
CA PRO A 38 -2.33 10.80 -1.85
C PRO A 38 -1.85 12.19 -1.45
N ILE A 39 -2.73 13.19 -1.50
CA ILE A 39 -2.40 14.56 -1.13
C ILE A 39 -2.15 14.72 0.38
N GLU A 40 -2.79 13.91 1.22
CA GLU A 40 -2.53 13.92 2.68
C GLU A 40 -1.12 13.42 2.96
N LEU A 41 -0.71 12.34 2.29
CA LEU A 41 0.63 11.78 2.40
C LEU A 41 1.72 12.77 1.95
N VAL A 42 1.48 13.52 0.87
CA VAL A 42 2.45 14.52 0.38
C VAL A 42 2.55 15.72 1.32
N LYS A 43 1.45 16.09 2.00
CA LYS A 43 1.40 17.24 2.91
C LYS A 43 1.92 16.93 4.31
N ASP A 44 1.69 15.72 4.81
CA ASP A 44 2.05 15.32 6.17
C ASP A 44 3.22 14.33 6.16
N ASN A 45 4.37 14.78 6.63
CA ASN A 45 5.59 13.99 6.69
C ASN A 45 5.56 12.90 7.78
N ASN A 46 4.56 12.92 8.68
CA ASN A 46 4.36 11.86 9.67
C ASN A 46 3.61 10.65 9.09
N LEU A 47 2.87 10.84 7.99
CA LEU A 47 2.23 9.74 7.29
C LEU A 47 3.28 8.96 6.49
N ARG A 48 3.28 7.64 6.67
CA ARG A 48 4.18 6.74 5.96
C ARG A 48 3.37 5.69 5.20
N LEU A 49 3.81 5.33 4.00
CA LEU A 49 3.20 4.26 3.20
C LEU A 49 3.54 2.88 3.74
N ILE A 50 2.59 1.95 3.75
CA ILE A 50 2.87 0.55 4.08
C ILE A 50 3.49 -0.13 2.85
N ALA A 51 4.82 -0.05 2.70
CA ALA A 51 5.53 -0.63 1.56
C ALA A 51 5.29 -2.15 1.42
N THR A 52 5.24 -2.87 2.54
CA THR A 52 5.00 -4.32 2.56
C THR A 52 3.66 -4.69 1.93
N TYR A 53 2.63 -3.86 2.06
CA TYR A 53 1.34 -4.08 1.43
C TYR A 53 1.48 -4.03 -0.10
N TYR A 54 2.11 -2.99 -0.64
CA TYR A 54 2.26 -2.84 -2.09
C TYR A 54 3.16 -3.93 -2.68
N ILE A 55 4.27 -4.26 -2.01
CA ILE A 55 5.17 -5.30 -2.49
C ILE A 55 4.44 -6.64 -2.55
N THR A 56 3.78 -7.05 -1.46
CA THR A 56 3.15 -8.37 -1.37
C THR A 56 1.83 -8.50 -2.13
N ARG A 57 1.01 -7.44 -2.18
CA ARG A 57 -0.33 -7.49 -2.79
C ARG A 57 -0.40 -6.98 -4.22
N VAL A 58 0.56 -6.14 -4.64
CA VAL A 58 0.51 -5.50 -5.96
C VAL A 58 1.69 -5.93 -6.83
N ILE A 59 2.91 -5.96 -6.31
CA ILE A 59 4.12 -6.19 -7.11
C ILE A 59 4.42 -7.69 -7.27
N ILE A 60 4.38 -8.47 -6.19
CA ILE A 60 4.71 -9.91 -6.26
C ILE A 60 3.75 -10.70 -7.17
N PRO A 61 2.41 -10.51 -7.12
CA PRO A 61 1.49 -11.31 -7.96
C PRO A 61 1.72 -11.21 -9.49
N PRO A 62 1.95 -10.04 -10.11
CA PRO A 62 2.30 -9.98 -11.53
C PRO A 62 3.67 -10.59 -11.82
N LEU A 63 4.65 -10.41 -10.93
CA LEU A 63 5.97 -11.01 -11.11
C LEU A 63 5.91 -12.53 -11.05
N GLU A 64 5.20 -13.11 -10.08
CA GLU A 64 4.99 -14.56 -10.01
C GLU A 64 4.34 -15.11 -11.29
N ARG A 65 3.35 -14.42 -11.85
CA ARG A 65 2.71 -14.84 -13.11
C ARG A 65 3.70 -14.94 -14.27
N VAL A 66 4.67 -14.02 -14.36
CA VAL A 66 5.68 -14.04 -15.42
C VAL A 66 6.80 -15.04 -15.12
N PHE A 67 7.34 -15.03 -13.89
CA PHE A 67 8.49 -15.83 -13.51
C PHE A 67 8.18 -17.30 -13.23
N SER A 68 6.92 -17.65 -12.97
CA SER A 68 6.47 -19.04 -12.89
C SER A 68 6.76 -19.84 -14.17
N LEU A 69 6.83 -19.17 -15.32
CA LEU A 69 7.20 -19.80 -16.61
C LEU A 69 8.63 -20.36 -16.59
N ILE A 70 9.53 -19.73 -15.82
CA ILE A 70 10.95 -20.11 -15.72
C ILE A 70 11.20 -20.89 -14.42
N LYS A 71 10.13 -21.30 -13.70
CA LYS A 71 10.19 -21.96 -12.38
C LYS A 71 10.94 -21.14 -11.32
N ALA A 72 10.93 -19.81 -11.42
CA ALA A 72 11.52 -18.94 -10.41
C ALA A 72 10.48 -18.49 -9.38
N ASP A 73 10.79 -18.67 -8.08
CA ASP A 73 9.93 -18.26 -6.97
C ASP A 73 10.30 -16.86 -6.47
N VAL A 74 9.47 -15.88 -6.86
CA VAL A 74 9.63 -14.46 -6.51
C VAL A 74 9.37 -14.21 -5.02
N LYS A 75 8.48 -14.97 -4.40
CA LYS A 75 8.12 -14.80 -2.98
C LYS A 75 9.22 -15.32 -2.07
N ALA A 76 9.81 -16.48 -2.41
CA ALA A 76 11.01 -16.98 -1.73
C ALA A 76 12.16 -15.97 -1.85
N TRP A 77 12.36 -15.40 -3.03
CA TRP A 77 13.37 -14.37 -3.25
C TRP A 77 13.15 -13.12 -2.37
N TYR A 78 11.93 -12.55 -2.36
CA TYR A 78 11.59 -11.42 -1.49
C TYR A 78 11.82 -11.72 -0.01
N THR A 79 11.43 -12.91 0.43
CA THR A 79 11.61 -13.36 1.82
C THR A 79 13.10 -13.46 2.19
N SER A 80 13.95 -13.89 1.25
CA SER A 80 15.41 -13.97 1.48
C SER A 80 16.07 -12.59 1.67
N ILE A 81 15.52 -11.55 1.03
CA ILE A 81 16.00 -10.16 1.14
C ILE A 81 15.54 -9.54 2.46
N ALA A 82 14.27 -9.74 2.83
CA ALA A 82 13.66 -9.10 4.00
C ALA A 82 14.35 -9.47 5.33
N HIS A 83 14.90 -10.68 5.45
CA HIS A 83 15.59 -11.13 6.67
C HIS A 83 17.01 -10.55 6.85
N LYS A 84 17.56 -9.82 5.87
CA LYS A 84 18.93 -9.27 5.97
C LYS A 84 19.01 -7.85 6.53
N ILE A 85 17.88 -7.22 6.83
CA ILE A 85 17.84 -5.90 7.50
C ILE A 85 17.73 -6.12 9.02
N THR A 86 18.69 -6.84 9.58
CA THR A 86 18.94 -6.76 11.02
C THR A 86 19.79 -5.52 11.21
N PHE A 87 19.18 -4.41 11.64
CA PHE A 87 19.94 -3.32 12.24
C PHE A 87 20.69 -3.91 13.43
N SER A 88 21.99 -4.19 13.26
CA SER A 88 22.88 -4.41 14.39
C SER A 88 22.90 -3.12 15.19
N LEU A 89 22.42 -3.19 16.43
CA LEU A 89 22.76 -2.23 17.47
C LEU A 89 24.25 -2.39 17.82
#